data_AF-A0A9E1ZGW9-F1
#
_entry.id   AF-A0A9E1ZGW9-F1
#
_cell.length_a   1.000
_cell.length_b   1.000
_cell.length_c   1.000
_cell.angle_alpha   90.00
_cell.angle_beta   90.00
_cell.angle_gamma   90.00
#
_symmetry.space_group_name_H-M   'P 1'
#
loop_
_entity.id
_entity.type
_entity.pdbx_description
1 polymer ?
#
loop_
_entity_poly.entity_id
_entity_poly.type
_entity_poly.pdbx_seq_one_letter_code
_entity_poly.pdbx_strand_id
1 'polypeptide(L)' 'MATVAETTLPDANGRFGEYGGRYVPETLMHPLQELEDEYFRAQNDPE' A
#
# COMPACT_ATOMS: atom_id res chain seq x y z
N MET A 1 -5.92 13.72 21.16
CA MET A 1 -6.87 12.67 20.74
C MET A 1 -7.10 12.88 19.26
N ALA A 2 -6.43 12.11 18.40
CA ALA A 2 -6.49 12.32 16.95
C ALA A 2 -7.87 11.86 16.43
N THR A 3 -8.58 12.80 15.82
CA THR A 3 -9.89 12.60 15.19
C THR A 3 -9.73 11.68 13.99
N VAL A 4 -10.44 10.56 13.98
CA VAL A 4 -10.52 9.63 12.85
C VAL A 4 -11.30 10.31 11.73
N ALA A 5 -10.60 11.10 10.90
CA ALA A 5 -11.15 11.48 9.60
C ALA A 5 -11.38 10.19 8.81
N GLU A 6 -12.54 10.05 8.17
CA GLU A 6 -12.83 8.98 7.19
C GLU A 6 -11.79 9.06 6.06
N THR A 7 -10.64 8.45 6.28
CA THR A 7 -9.47 8.55 5.42
C THR A 7 -9.36 7.20 4.74
N THR A 8 -9.39 7.19 3.41
CA THR A 8 -9.12 6.00 2.62
C THR A 8 -7.77 5.43 3.10
N LEU A 9 -7.81 4.29 3.78
CA LEU A 9 -6.66 3.60 4.31
C LEU A 9 -6.34 2.39 3.43
N PRO A 10 -5.06 2.07 3.20
CA PRO A 10 -3.87 2.86 3.56
C PRO A 10 -3.76 4.18 2.77
N ASP A 11 -2.92 5.10 3.25
CA ASP A 11 -2.55 6.29 2.46
C ASP A 11 -1.71 5.91 1.22
N ALA A 12 -1.43 6.89 0.35
CA ALA A 12 -0.65 6.67 -0.88
C ALA A 12 0.76 6.11 -0.65
N ASN A 13 1.28 6.19 0.57
CA ASN A 13 2.58 5.63 0.95
C ASN A 13 2.45 4.25 1.63
N GLY A 14 1.25 3.68 1.70
CA GLY A 14 1.00 2.41 2.37
C GLY A 14 0.95 2.53 3.90
N ARG A 15 0.68 3.72 4.44
CA ARG A 15 0.59 3.93 5.90
C ARG A 15 -0.84 3.91 6.42
N PHE A 16 -0.98 3.37 7.61
CA PHE A 16 -2.18 3.39 8.43
C PHE A 16 -1.94 4.31 9.62
N GLY A 17 -2.15 5.61 9.41
CA GLY A 17 -1.76 6.64 10.38
C GLY A 17 -0.25 6.68 10.57
N GLU A 18 0.23 6.43 11.79
CA GLU A 18 1.67 6.42 12.11
C GLU A 18 2.38 5.11 11.72
N TYR A 19 1.63 4.05 11.39
CA TYR A 19 2.15 2.70 11.13
C TYR A 19 2.18 2.38 9.62
N GLY A 20 2.97 1.38 9.22
CA GLY A 20 3.05 0.93 7.82
C GLY A 20 4.16 1.62 7.01
N GLY A 21 3.98 1.72 5.69
CA GLY A 21 5.03 2.12 4.76
C GLY A 21 5.97 0.96 4.37
N ARG A 22 7.03 1.29 3.61
CA ARG A 22 7.96 0.29 3.04
C ARG A 22 9.34 0.47 3.67
N TYR A 23 9.72 -0.47 4.55
CA TYR A 23 11.06 -0.53 5.17
C TYR A 23 11.78 -1.79 4.71
N VAL A 24 12.15 -1.81 3.43
CA VAL A 24 12.73 -2.97 2.75
C VAL A 24 14.08 -2.60 2.12
N PRO A 25 14.98 -3.57 1.91
CA PRO A 25 16.19 -3.36 1.10
C PRO A 25 15.86 -2.93 -0.33
N GLU A 26 16.75 -2.15 -0.95
CA GLU A 26 16.62 -1.69 -2.35
C GLU A 26 16.39 -2.86 -3.32
N THR A 27 17.04 -4.01 -3.07
CA THR A 27 16.89 -5.22 -3.89
C THR A 27 15.47 -5.79 -3.91
N LEU A 28 14.62 -5.41 -2.94
CA LEU A 28 13.22 -5.82 -2.87
C LEU A 28 12.24 -4.75 -3.37
N MET A 29 12.71 -3.53 -3.67
CA MET A 29 11.83 -2.45 -4.14
C MET A 29 11.12 -2.83 -5.44
N HIS A 30 11.88 -3.32 -6.43
CA HIS A 30 11.33 -3.69 -7.73
C HIS A 30 10.31 -4.86 -7.69
N PRO A 31 10.63 -6.03 -7.10
CA PRO A 31 9.68 -7.14 -7.07
C PRO A 31 8.42 -6.83 -6.23
N LEU A 32 8.53 -5.99 -5.19
CA LEU A 32 7.36 -5.56 -4.43
C LEU A 32 6.47 -4.60 -5.21
N GLN A 33 7.05 -3.73 -6.04
CA GLN A 33 6.27 -2.87 -6.93
C GLN A 33 5.52 -3.69 -7.98
N GLU A 34 6.17 -4.68 -8.61
CA GLU A 34 5.50 -5.58 -9.56
C GLU A 34 4.34 -6.34 -8.91
N LEU A 35 4.55 -6.84 -7.68
CA LEU A 35 3.50 -7.51 -6.92
C LEU A 35 2.33 -6.59 -6.61
N GLU A 36 2.61 -5.35 -6.19
CA GLU A 36 1.58 -4.35 -5.88
C GLU A 36 0.76 -4.00 -7.13
N ASP A 37 1.43 -3.76 -8.26
CA ASP A 37 0.79 -3.47 -9.54
C ASP A 37 -0.12 -4.61 -10.00
N GLU A 38 0.35 -5.85 -9.92
CA GLU A 38 -0.41 -7.03 -10.32
C GLU A 38 -1.57 -7.30 -9.34
N TYR A 39 -1.37 -7.07 -8.05
CA TYR A 39 -2.44 -7.14 -7.05
C TYR A 39 -3.58 -6.17 -7.39
N PHE A 40 -3.26 -4.91 -7.71
CA PHE A 40 -4.28 -3.93 -8.08
C PHE A 40 -4.98 -4.26 -9.39
N ARG A 41 -4.26 -4.84 -10.36
CA ARG A 41 -4.89 -5.34 -11.60
C ARG A 41 -5.87 -6.47 -11.28
N ALA A 42 -5.42 -7.49 -10.56
CA ALA A 42 -6.22 -8.65 -10.19
C ALA A 42 -7.43 -8.27 -9.32
N GLN A 43 -7.30 -7.27 -8.44
CA GLN A 43 -8.42 -6.77 -7.63
C GLN A 43 -9.54 -6.16 -8.48
N ASN A 44 -9.19 -5.55 -9.61
CA ASN A 44 -10.15 -4.96 -10.54
C ASN A 44 -10.54 -5.93 -11.68
N ASP A 45 -10.05 -7.17 -11.64
CA ASP A 45 -10.39 -8.19 -12.62
C ASP A 45 -11.83 -8.67 -12.34
N PRO A 46 -12.74 -8.58 -13.32
CA PRO A 46 -14.12 -9.05 -13.17
C PRO A 46 -14.28 -10.58 -13.14
N GLU A 47 -13.25 -11.36 -13.47
CA GLU A 47 -13.27 -12.83 -13.44
C GLU A 47 -12.80 -13.43 -12.10
#